data_AF-A0A5P1FBU5-F1
#
_entry.id   AF-A0A5P1FBU5-F1
#
_cell.length_a   1.000
_cell.length_b   1.000
_cell.length_c   1.000
_cell.angle_alpha   90.00
_cell.angle_beta   90.00
_cell.angle_gamma   90.00
#
_symmetry.space_group_name_H-M   'P 1'
#
loop_
_entity.id
_entity.type
_entity.pdbx_description
1 polymer ?
#
loop_
_entity_poly.entity_id
_entity_poly.type
_entity_poly.pdbx_seq_one_letter_code
_entity_poly.pdbx_strand_id
1 'polypeptide(L)'
;MENSSSSSNSSAPLAWHDFLDRMRHPSASDFVKSIKSFIVSLSNKAPDPEKDSAAVQEFLAKMEGAFRAHMLWAGCSEEELESAGEGLEKYVMTKLFNRVFASLPEDVLSDEELFEKISLLQQFIRPENLDIKPAFQNETSWLLAQKELQKINLYKAPRDKLICILNCCKVINNLLLNVSIASHEDPPGADDFLPVLIYVTIKANPPQLHSNLLYIQRYRSQSRLVSEVSYYFTNFLSVESFIWNVDAASLSMDEEEFQKKMESARVHILGLSTNRESQRTQTNQEQNGQIVDSFRNPGTHTITREYSDPPQMHEGSNDLEQDQPTTAESSISRLEEQGAVELLKDAQCSKYFQEFPYFYANAGDLTVDDVHRLLDSYKRLVLMYVTRSRGRTEGSSNTNTESEDGR
;
A
#
# COMPACT_ATOMS: atom_id res chain seq x y z
N MET A 1 2.00 -39.31 -0.21
CA MET A 1 2.82 -38.36 -0.99
C MET A 1 2.79 -37.06 -0.20
N GLU A 2 3.94 -36.55 0.20
CA GLU A 2 4.02 -35.48 1.20
C GLU A 2 3.96 -34.10 0.55
N ASN A 3 3.42 -33.12 1.26
CA ASN A 3 3.01 -31.83 0.70
C ASN A 3 4.13 -30.79 0.81
N SER A 4 5.09 -30.85 -0.12
CA SER A 4 6.27 -29.96 -0.17
C SER A 4 5.97 -28.60 -0.81
N SER A 5 4.99 -27.86 -0.26
CA SER A 5 4.53 -26.56 -0.78
C SER A 5 4.67 -25.39 0.22
N SER A 6 5.32 -25.62 1.37
CA SER A 6 5.51 -24.63 2.43
C SER A 6 6.92 -24.00 2.43
N SER A 7 6.97 -22.66 2.64
CA SER A 7 8.15 -21.84 2.98
C SER A 7 8.86 -21.00 1.90
N SER A 8 8.31 -20.81 0.70
CA SER A 8 8.94 -20.00 -0.37
C SER A 8 9.04 -18.49 -0.13
N ASN A 9 8.39 -17.93 0.91
CA ASN A 9 8.52 -16.51 1.27
C ASN A 9 9.82 -16.19 2.03
N SER A 10 10.42 -17.15 2.73
CA SER A 10 11.58 -16.92 3.62
C SER A 10 12.90 -16.75 2.86
N SER A 11 13.03 -17.40 1.70
CA SER A 11 14.26 -17.42 0.89
C SER A 11 14.35 -16.26 -0.11
N ALA A 12 13.23 -15.65 -0.51
CA ALA A 12 13.20 -14.61 -1.54
C ALA A 12 14.10 -13.37 -1.28
N PRO A 13 14.29 -12.89 -0.03
CA PRO A 13 15.26 -11.83 0.26
C PRO A 13 16.71 -12.31 0.05
N LEU A 14 17.05 -13.51 0.51
CA LEU A 14 18.38 -14.10 0.39
C LEU A 14 18.75 -14.30 -1.08
N ALA A 15 17.87 -14.95 -1.85
CA ALA A 15 18.01 -15.16 -3.29
C ALA A 15 18.30 -13.87 -4.08
N TRP A 16 17.70 -12.74 -3.68
CA TRP A 16 17.97 -11.42 -4.27
C TRP A 16 19.36 -10.88 -3.91
N HIS A 17 19.79 -11.05 -2.66
CA HIS A 17 21.16 -10.71 -2.23
C HIS A 17 22.20 -11.60 -2.92
N ASP A 18 21.98 -12.90 -2.98
CA ASP A 18 22.85 -13.87 -3.66
C ASP A 18 23.01 -13.56 -5.15
N PHE A 19 21.92 -13.18 -5.83
CA PHE A 19 21.97 -12.67 -7.20
C PHE A 19 22.84 -11.42 -7.32
N LEU A 20 22.63 -10.42 -6.45
CA LEU A 20 23.41 -9.18 -6.47
C LEU A 20 24.91 -9.42 -6.19
N ASP A 21 25.26 -10.33 -5.29
CA ASP A 21 26.65 -10.64 -4.94
C ASP A 21 27.35 -11.48 -6.01
N ARG A 22 26.67 -12.44 -6.64
CA ARG A 22 27.19 -13.10 -7.87
C ARG A 22 27.42 -12.09 -8.99
N MET A 23 26.51 -11.12 -9.15
CA MET A 23 26.62 -10.05 -10.16
C MET A 23 27.65 -8.96 -9.80
N ARG A 24 28.14 -8.90 -8.54
CA ARG A 24 29.29 -8.08 -8.13
C ARG A 24 30.63 -8.75 -8.41
N HIS A 25 30.67 -10.08 -8.63
CA HIS A 25 31.90 -10.81 -8.89
C HIS A 25 32.56 -10.37 -10.22
N PRO A 26 33.90 -10.21 -10.31
CA PRO A 26 34.56 -9.73 -11.54
C PRO A 26 34.23 -10.53 -12.80
N SER A 27 34.10 -11.86 -12.68
CA SER A 27 33.74 -12.75 -13.80
C SER A 27 32.28 -12.61 -14.27
N ALA A 28 31.41 -11.88 -13.56
CA ALA A 28 30.07 -11.52 -14.00
C ALA A 28 30.02 -10.15 -14.72
N SER A 29 31.16 -9.45 -14.86
CA SER A 29 31.19 -8.08 -15.36
C SER A 29 30.64 -7.93 -16.79
N ASP A 30 30.75 -8.96 -17.65
CA ASP A 30 30.15 -8.93 -18.99
C ASP A 30 28.61 -9.10 -18.97
N PHE A 31 28.05 -9.83 -18.00
CA PHE A 31 26.61 -9.81 -17.76
C PHE A 31 26.14 -8.44 -17.28
N VAL A 32 26.88 -7.78 -16.39
CA VAL A 32 26.58 -6.40 -15.95
C VAL A 32 26.63 -5.42 -17.12
N LYS A 33 27.60 -5.54 -18.04
CA LYS A 33 27.67 -4.74 -19.28
C LYS A 33 26.47 -5.02 -20.19
N SER A 34 26.14 -6.30 -20.41
CA SER A 34 25.00 -6.75 -21.22
C SER A 34 23.67 -6.15 -20.73
N ILE A 35 23.39 -6.28 -19.43
CA ILE A 35 22.16 -5.76 -18.79
C ILE A 35 22.08 -4.23 -18.89
N LYS A 36 23.17 -3.51 -18.60
CA LYS A 36 23.20 -2.04 -18.72
C LYS A 36 23.00 -1.59 -20.17
N SER A 37 23.65 -2.27 -21.11
CA SER A 37 23.51 -2.01 -22.55
C SER A 37 22.07 -2.25 -23.03
N PHE A 38 21.43 -3.35 -22.61
CA PHE A 38 20.02 -3.63 -22.91
C PHE A 38 19.08 -2.56 -22.36
N ILE A 39 19.22 -2.19 -21.08
CA ILE A 39 18.37 -1.17 -20.44
C ILE A 39 18.48 0.17 -21.19
N VAL A 40 19.69 0.61 -21.55
CA VAL A 40 19.89 1.86 -22.33
C VAL A 40 19.34 1.72 -23.75
N SER A 41 19.61 0.59 -24.42
CA SER A 41 19.14 0.30 -25.79
C SER A 41 17.61 0.29 -25.89
N LEU A 42 16.90 -0.25 -24.89
CA LEU A 42 15.44 -0.20 -24.83
C LEU A 42 14.95 1.23 -24.51
N SER A 43 15.54 1.89 -23.51
CA SER A 43 15.17 3.25 -23.08
C SER A 43 15.24 4.28 -24.21
N ASN A 44 16.16 4.10 -25.16
CA ASN A 44 16.37 5.02 -26.28
C ASN A 44 15.42 4.79 -27.48
N LYS A 45 14.56 3.76 -27.48
CA LYS A 45 13.57 3.52 -28.54
C LYS A 45 12.29 4.31 -28.27
N ALA A 46 11.43 4.49 -29.27
CA ALA A 46 10.03 4.87 -29.02
C ALA A 46 9.36 3.83 -28.10
N PRO A 47 8.47 4.21 -27.17
CA PRO A 47 7.64 3.27 -26.41
C PRO A 47 6.70 2.49 -27.33
N ASP A 48 6.66 1.17 -27.16
CA ASP A 48 5.88 0.24 -27.98
C ASP A 48 5.69 -1.04 -27.14
N PRO A 49 4.57 -1.21 -26.41
CA PRO A 49 4.47 -2.23 -25.37
C PRO A 49 4.67 -3.67 -25.89
N GLU A 50 4.24 -3.95 -27.12
CA GLU A 50 4.36 -5.26 -27.76
C GLU A 50 5.80 -5.56 -28.19
N LYS A 51 6.55 -4.57 -28.73
CA LYS A 51 7.97 -4.75 -29.05
C LYS A 51 8.87 -4.72 -27.82
N ASP A 52 8.57 -3.88 -26.83
CA ASP A 52 9.34 -3.79 -25.60
C ASP A 52 9.17 -5.04 -24.74
N SER A 53 7.95 -5.58 -24.62
CA SER A 53 7.70 -6.86 -23.94
C SER A 53 8.38 -8.03 -24.63
N ALA A 54 8.24 -8.17 -25.96
CA ALA A 54 8.95 -9.20 -26.72
C ALA A 54 10.48 -9.12 -26.54
N ALA A 55 11.05 -7.91 -26.59
CA ALA A 55 12.49 -7.69 -26.40
C ALA A 55 12.95 -8.00 -24.95
N VAL A 56 12.12 -7.74 -23.94
CA VAL A 56 12.40 -8.14 -22.54
C VAL A 56 12.36 -9.65 -22.38
N GLN A 57 11.33 -10.34 -22.91
CA GLN A 57 11.21 -11.80 -22.81
C GLN A 57 12.39 -12.51 -23.52
N GLU A 58 12.77 -12.07 -24.72
CA GLU A 58 13.96 -12.57 -25.43
C GLU A 58 15.23 -12.35 -24.61
N PHE A 59 15.41 -11.16 -24.03
CA PHE A 59 16.59 -10.84 -23.22
C PHE A 59 16.67 -11.69 -21.94
N LEU A 60 15.56 -11.87 -21.23
CA LEU A 60 15.51 -12.71 -20.03
C LEU A 60 15.83 -14.17 -20.37
N ALA A 61 15.17 -14.76 -21.37
CA ALA A 61 15.43 -16.15 -21.79
C ALA A 61 16.89 -16.37 -22.24
N LYS A 62 17.45 -15.44 -23.01
CA LYS A 62 18.85 -15.45 -23.43
C LYS A 62 19.82 -15.41 -22.26
N MET A 63 19.56 -14.55 -21.28
CA MET A 63 20.41 -14.39 -20.10
C MET A 63 20.31 -15.60 -19.15
N GLU A 64 19.14 -16.21 -18.99
CA GLU A 64 18.99 -17.46 -18.23
C GLU A 64 19.72 -18.64 -18.87
N GLY A 65 19.66 -18.76 -20.21
CA GLY A 65 20.48 -19.73 -20.94
C GLY A 65 21.98 -19.47 -20.74
N ALA A 66 22.39 -18.20 -20.71
CA ALA A 66 23.78 -17.82 -20.45
C ALA A 66 24.22 -18.04 -18.99
N PHE A 67 23.34 -17.87 -18.00
CA PHE A 67 23.62 -18.22 -16.61
C PHE A 67 23.85 -19.74 -16.46
N ARG A 68 22.95 -20.58 -16.99
CA ARG A 68 23.10 -22.05 -16.98
C ARG A 68 24.40 -22.53 -17.64
N ALA A 69 24.93 -21.79 -18.61
CA ALA A 69 26.19 -22.10 -19.30
C ALA A 69 27.46 -21.53 -18.63
N HIS A 70 27.35 -20.71 -17.57
CA HIS A 70 28.47 -19.94 -17.04
C HIS A 70 29.10 -20.56 -15.77
N MET A 71 30.43 -20.47 -15.65
CA MET A 71 31.18 -21.10 -14.55
C MET A 71 30.80 -20.61 -13.14
N LEU A 72 30.22 -19.41 -13.00
CA LEU A 72 29.71 -18.89 -11.70
C LEU A 72 28.39 -19.54 -11.22
N TRP A 73 27.75 -20.35 -12.07
CA TRP A 73 26.56 -21.14 -11.75
C TRP A 73 26.78 -22.64 -12.05
N ALA A 74 28.01 -23.05 -12.36
CA ALA A 74 28.34 -24.46 -12.56
C ALA A 74 28.23 -25.23 -11.23
N GLY A 75 27.32 -26.19 -11.17
CA GLY A 75 27.01 -26.96 -9.95
C GLY A 75 25.93 -26.36 -9.05
N CYS A 76 25.28 -25.28 -9.47
CA CYS A 76 24.08 -24.78 -8.79
C CYS A 76 22.87 -25.69 -8.99
N SER A 77 21.90 -25.60 -8.08
CA SER A 77 20.58 -26.21 -8.25
C SER A 77 19.73 -25.45 -9.27
N GLU A 78 18.70 -26.10 -9.80
CA GLU A 78 17.74 -25.40 -10.68
C GLU A 78 16.98 -24.30 -9.91
N GLU A 79 16.75 -24.47 -8.59
CA GLU A 79 16.14 -23.44 -7.73
C GLU A 79 17.01 -22.17 -7.61
N GLU A 80 18.35 -22.33 -7.53
CA GLU A 80 19.29 -21.19 -7.56
C GLU A 80 19.33 -20.51 -8.94
N LEU A 81 19.23 -21.28 -10.02
CA LEU A 81 19.20 -20.79 -11.40
C LEU A 81 17.89 -20.04 -11.70
N GLU A 82 16.75 -20.60 -11.28
CA GLU A 82 15.46 -19.93 -11.35
C GLU A 82 15.47 -18.64 -10.54
N SER A 83 15.98 -18.68 -9.30
CA SER A 83 16.14 -17.52 -8.42
C SER A 83 17.02 -16.42 -9.03
N ALA A 84 18.11 -16.79 -9.72
CA ALA A 84 18.95 -15.83 -10.43
C ALA A 84 18.22 -15.19 -11.63
N GLY A 85 17.37 -15.93 -12.34
CA GLY A 85 16.48 -15.40 -13.37
C GLY A 85 15.39 -14.47 -12.81
N GLU A 86 14.83 -14.77 -11.64
CA GLU A 86 13.88 -13.89 -10.96
C GLU A 86 14.57 -12.61 -10.43
N GLY A 87 15.82 -12.72 -9.96
CA GLY A 87 16.67 -11.57 -9.66
C GLY A 87 16.95 -10.70 -10.89
N LEU A 88 17.20 -11.32 -12.05
CA LEU A 88 17.36 -10.60 -13.31
C LEU A 88 16.07 -9.86 -13.72
N GLU A 89 14.91 -10.53 -13.69
CA GLU A 89 13.60 -9.90 -13.93
C GLU A 89 13.42 -8.69 -13.00
N LYS A 90 13.63 -8.88 -11.70
CA LYS A 90 13.54 -7.83 -10.68
C LYS A 90 14.47 -6.65 -10.94
N TYR A 91 15.73 -6.89 -11.32
CA TYR A 91 16.70 -5.82 -11.61
C TYR A 91 16.32 -5.03 -12.88
N VAL A 92 16.07 -5.74 -13.99
CA VAL A 92 15.76 -5.14 -15.29
C VAL A 92 14.45 -4.34 -15.20
N MET A 93 13.40 -4.95 -14.66
CA MET A 93 12.08 -4.34 -14.60
C MET A 93 12.01 -3.19 -13.61
N THR A 94 12.76 -3.21 -12.50
CA THR A 94 12.88 -2.05 -11.60
C THR A 94 13.52 -0.83 -12.28
N LYS A 95 14.38 -1.03 -13.29
CA LYS A 95 14.98 0.07 -14.07
C LYS A 95 14.10 0.53 -15.23
N LEU A 96 13.35 -0.37 -15.87
CA LEU A 96 12.45 -0.05 -16.98
C LEU A 96 11.06 0.42 -16.53
N PHE A 97 10.66 0.21 -15.28
CA PHE A 97 9.30 0.46 -14.76
C PHE A 97 8.68 1.77 -15.25
N ASN A 98 9.36 2.90 -15.06
CA ASN A 98 8.85 4.23 -15.39
C ASN A 98 8.67 4.48 -16.90
N ARG A 99 9.10 3.57 -17.78
CA ARG A 99 8.89 3.60 -19.24
C ARG A 99 7.73 2.70 -19.67
N VAL A 100 7.54 1.56 -18.99
CA VAL A 100 6.76 0.42 -19.50
C VAL A 100 5.52 0.04 -18.66
N PHE A 101 5.29 0.75 -17.56
CA PHE A 101 4.08 0.64 -16.73
C PHE A 101 3.22 1.89 -16.99
N ALA A 102 1.92 1.71 -17.26
CA ALA A 102 1.00 2.80 -17.64
C ALA A 102 1.57 3.70 -18.75
N SER A 103 2.07 3.07 -19.83
CA SER A 103 2.96 3.69 -20.81
C SER A 103 2.23 4.41 -21.96
N LEU A 104 0.99 4.03 -22.22
CA LEU A 104 0.10 4.65 -23.18
C LEU A 104 -0.96 5.48 -22.44
N PRO A 105 -1.43 6.62 -22.98
CA PRO A 105 -2.56 7.35 -22.40
C PRO A 105 -3.83 6.49 -22.28
N GLU A 106 -4.00 5.50 -23.15
CA GLU A 106 -5.09 4.52 -23.13
C GLU A 106 -4.99 3.57 -21.91
N ASP A 107 -3.78 3.17 -21.51
CA ASP A 107 -3.56 2.39 -20.26
C ASP A 107 -4.06 3.20 -19.04
N VAL A 108 -3.77 4.51 -19.02
CA VAL A 108 -4.10 5.44 -17.93
C VAL A 108 -5.60 5.76 -17.86
N LEU A 109 -6.24 6.05 -18.99
CA LEU A 109 -7.68 6.29 -19.04
C LEU A 109 -8.47 5.04 -18.59
N SER A 110 -8.01 3.85 -19.00
CA SER A 110 -8.62 2.58 -18.57
C SER A 110 -8.43 2.32 -17.06
N ASP A 111 -7.28 2.70 -16.49
CA ASP A 111 -7.05 2.67 -15.04
C ASP A 111 -8.01 3.63 -14.29
N GLU A 112 -8.23 4.83 -14.81
CA GLU A 112 -9.12 5.85 -14.22
C GLU A 112 -10.59 5.42 -14.29
N GLU A 113 -11.09 5.01 -15.46
CA GLU A 113 -12.47 4.52 -15.64
C GLU A 113 -12.76 3.28 -14.77
N LEU A 114 -11.82 2.34 -14.70
CA LEU A 114 -11.95 1.14 -13.86
C LEU A 114 -11.95 1.51 -12.36
N PHE A 115 -11.07 2.41 -11.92
CA PHE A 115 -11.01 2.86 -10.53
C PHE A 115 -12.26 3.64 -10.11
N GLU A 116 -12.82 4.49 -10.98
CA GLU A 116 -14.10 5.16 -10.73
C GLU A 116 -15.26 4.15 -10.67
N LYS A 117 -15.35 3.21 -11.62
CA LYS A 117 -16.42 2.21 -11.64
C LYS A 117 -16.40 1.34 -10.37
N ILE A 118 -15.21 0.87 -9.96
CA ILE A 118 -15.04 0.17 -8.68
C ILE A 118 -15.43 1.07 -7.49
N SER A 119 -15.03 2.34 -7.51
CA SER A 119 -15.32 3.30 -6.44
C SER A 119 -16.81 3.51 -6.17
N LEU A 120 -17.64 3.39 -7.22
CA LEU A 120 -19.10 3.42 -7.13
C LEU A 120 -19.66 2.08 -6.63
N LEU A 121 -19.25 0.96 -7.24
CA LEU A 121 -19.73 -0.38 -6.90
C LEU A 121 -19.49 -0.73 -5.43
N GLN A 122 -18.32 -0.39 -4.87
CA GLN A 122 -17.98 -0.71 -3.47
C GLN A 122 -18.98 -0.13 -2.44
N GLN A 123 -19.68 0.97 -2.76
CA GLN A 123 -20.62 1.65 -1.85
C GLN A 123 -21.86 0.81 -1.55
N PHE A 124 -22.33 0.02 -2.53
CA PHE A 124 -23.61 -0.67 -2.45
C PHE A 124 -23.55 -2.19 -2.73
N ILE A 125 -22.46 -2.70 -3.32
CA ILE A 125 -22.34 -4.14 -3.58
C ILE A 125 -22.29 -4.92 -2.26
N ARG A 126 -23.10 -5.97 -2.21
CA ARG A 126 -23.18 -6.92 -1.09
C ARG A 126 -22.73 -8.33 -1.56
N PRO A 127 -22.37 -9.24 -0.63
CA PRO A 127 -22.00 -10.60 -1.01
C PRO A 127 -23.14 -11.35 -1.75
N GLU A 128 -24.41 -11.04 -1.42
CA GLU A 128 -25.57 -11.68 -2.05
C GLU A 128 -25.79 -11.26 -3.52
N ASN A 129 -25.19 -10.15 -3.99
CA ASN A 129 -25.23 -9.77 -5.40
C ASN A 129 -24.29 -10.59 -6.29
N LEU A 130 -23.49 -11.46 -5.68
CA LEU A 130 -22.49 -12.31 -6.32
C LEU A 130 -22.65 -13.77 -5.86
N ASP A 131 -23.86 -14.17 -5.44
CA ASP A 131 -24.21 -15.52 -4.97
C ASP A 131 -23.34 -16.08 -3.80
N ILE A 132 -22.63 -15.20 -3.07
CA ILE A 132 -21.74 -15.62 -1.97
C ILE A 132 -22.58 -16.10 -0.79
N LYS A 133 -22.58 -17.41 -0.58
CA LYS A 133 -23.28 -18.11 0.51
C LYS A 133 -22.98 -17.46 1.87
N PRO A 134 -23.98 -17.28 2.77
CA PRO A 134 -23.78 -16.68 4.10
C PRO A 134 -22.66 -17.31 4.95
N ALA A 135 -22.40 -18.61 4.78
CA ALA A 135 -21.32 -19.32 5.49
C ALA A 135 -19.92 -18.73 5.19
N PHE A 136 -19.69 -18.20 3.99
CA PHE A 136 -18.40 -17.63 3.57
C PHE A 136 -18.22 -16.15 3.95
N GLN A 137 -19.19 -15.52 4.61
CA GLN A 137 -19.16 -14.10 4.94
C GLN A 137 -18.26 -13.82 6.16
N ASN A 138 -16.97 -13.54 5.91
CA ASN A 138 -15.98 -13.25 6.94
C ASN A 138 -15.18 -11.97 6.63
N GLU A 139 -15.71 -10.85 7.12
CA GLU A 139 -15.13 -9.51 6.93
C GLU A 139 -13.66 -9.41 7.35
N THR A 140 -13.24 -10.07 8.43
CA THR A 140 -11.85 -10.03 8.91
C THR A 140 -10.89 -10.71 7.93
N SER A 141 -11.28 -11.87 7.39
CA SER A 141 -10.48 -12.61 6.41
C SER A 141 -10.50 -11.94 5.03
N TRP A 142 -11.63 -11.35 4.63
CA TRP A 142 -11.70 -10.53 3.41
C TRP A 142 -10.84 -9.28 3.51
N LEU A 143 -10.84 -8.59 4.65
CA LEU A 143 -9.96 -7.44 4.89
C LEU A 143 -8.48 -7.82 4.77
N LEU A 144 -8.07 -9.01 5.23
CA LEU A 144 -6.71 -9.50 5.02
C LEU A 144 -6.39 -9.71 3.53
N ALA A 145 -7.32 -10.31 2.76
CA ALA A 145 -7.14 -10.50 1.32
C ALA A 145 -7.07 -9.16 0.56
N GLN A 146 -7.95 -8.20 0.89
CA GLN A 146 -7.90 -6.83 0.38
C GLN A 146 -6.55 -6.16 0.69
N LYS A 147 -6.00 -6.37 1.89
CA LYS A 147 -4.70 -5.81 2.31
C LYS A 147 -3.50 -6.49 1.66
N GLU A 148 -3.60 -7.74 1.20
CA GLU A 148 -2.58 -8.32 0.30
C GLU A 148 -2.65 -7.68 -1.09
N LEU A 149 -3.84 -7.57 -1.67
CA LEU A 149 -4.03 -7.00 -3.01
C LEU A 149 -3.62 -5.52 -3.09
N GLN A 150 -3.93 -4.72 -2.07
CA GLN A 150 -3.53 -3.30 -1.99
C GLN A 150 -2.01 -3.07 -1.96
N LYS A 151 -1.19 -4.11 -1.70
CA LYS A 151 0.29 -3.99 -1.76
C LYS A 151 0.84 -3.97 -3.19
N ILE A 152 0.04 -4.25 -4.22
CA ILE A 152 0.52 -4.44 -5.59
C ILE A 152 1.33 -3.24 -6.13
N ASN A 153 1.02 -2.00 -5.70
CA ASN A 153 1.76 -0.80 -6.11
C ASN A 153 3.01 -0.49 -5.26
N LEU A 154 3.26 -1.22 -4.17
CA LEU A 154 4.52 -1.13 -3.42
C LEU A 154 5.68 -1.82 -4.16
N TYR A 155 5.38 -2.68 -5.13
CA TYR A 155 6.37 -3.49 -5.84
C TYR A 155 6.48 -3.10 -7.32
N LYS A 156 7.72 -3.10 -7.84
CA LYS A 156 8.02 -2.86 -9.26
C LYS A 156 8.29 -4.11 -10.09
N ALA A 157 8.68 -5.24 -9.48
CA ALA A 157 8.92 -6.48 -10.23
C ALA A 157 7.59 -7.17 -10.60
N PRO A 158 7.41 -7.68 -11.84
CA PRO A 158 6.22 -8.42 -12.25
C PRO A 158 5.90 -9.59 -11.32
N ARG A 159 6.93 -10.38 -10.95
CA ARG A 159 6.85 -11.42 -9.91
C ARG A 159 6.24 -10.93 -8.59
N ASP A 160 6.76 -9.84 -8.03
CA ASP A 160 6.37 -9.39 -6.69
C ASP A 160 4.95 -8.80 -6.69
N LYS A 161 4.54 -8.16 -7.81
CA LYS A 161 3.14 -7.78 -8.05
C LYS A 161 2.22 -8.99 -8.13
N LEU A 162 2.60 -10.01 -8.92
CA LEU A 162 1.84 -11.26 -9.05
C LEU A 162 1.73 -12.01 -7.71
N ILE A 163 2.75 -11.96 -6.85
CA ILE A 163 2.69 -12.53 -5.49
C ILE A 163 1.62 -11.85 -4.62
N CYS A 164 1.33 -10.56 -4.80
CA CYS A 164 0.22 -9.90 -4.10
C CYS A 164 -1.14 -10.52 -4.47
N ILE A 165 -1.33 -10.82 -5.76
CA ILE A 165 -2.53 -11.52 -6.27
C ILE A 165 -2.57 -12.94 -5.70
N LEU A 166 -1.47 -13.71 -5.79
CA LEU A 166 -1.41 -15.08 -5.27
C LEU A 166 -1.63 -15.16 -3.76
N ASN A 167 -1.15 -14.17 -2.98
CA ASN A 167 -1.41 -14.07 -1.55
C ASN A 167 -2.90 -13.81 -1.28
N CYS A 168 -3.53 -12.88 -2.01
CA CYS A 168 -4.97 -12.63 -1.94
C CYS A 168 -5.78 -13.91 -2.21
N CYS A 169 -5.48 -14.63 -3.29
CA CYS A 169 -6.13 -15.91 -3.63
C CYS A 169 -5.92 -16.97 -2.54
N LYS A 170 -4.73 -17.06 -1.95
CA LYS A 170 -4.44 -17.98 -0.84
C LYS A 170 -5.21 -17.63 0.44
N VAL A 171 -5.37 -16.36 0.78
CA VAL A 171 -6.19 -15.93 1.93
C VAL A 171 -7.66 -16.29 1.71
N ILE A 172 -8.19 -16.09 0.48
CA ILE A 172 -9.55 -16.49 0.11
C ILE A 172 -9.73 -18.02 0.21
N ASN A 173 -8.84 -18.81 -0.41
CA ASN A 173 -8.94 -20.27 -0.36
C ASN A 173 -8.82 -20.82 1.07
N ASN A 174 -7.94 -20.26 1.90
CA ASN A 174 -7.83 -20.64 3.31
C ASN A 174 -9.11 -20.28 4.11
N LEU A 175 -9.77 -19.16 3.80
CA LEU A 175 -11.07 -18.83 4.39
C LEU A 175 -12.13 -19.86 3.98
N LEU A 176 -12.31 -20.09 2.68
CA LEU A 176 -13.33 -20.99 2.15
C LEU A 176 -13.17 -22.42 2.68
N LEU A 177 -11.93 -22.91 2.76
CA LEU A 177 -11.61 -24.22 3.32
C LEU A 177 -11.85 -24.31 4.83
N ASN A 178 -11.53 -23.26 5.60
CA ASN A 178 -11.85 -23.21 7.03
C ASN A 178 -13.35 -23.23 7.28
N VAL A 179 -14.15 -22.61 6.40
CA VAL A 179 -15.62 -22.65 6.46
C VAL A 179 -16.13 -24.05 6.13
N SER A 180 -15.73 -24.66 5.01
CA SER A 180 -16.25 -25.99 4.63
C SER A 180 -15.89 -27.09 5.65
N ILE A 181 -14.70 -27.00 6.27
CA ILE A 181 -14.32 -27.87 7.40
C ILE A 181 -15.25 -27.67 8.61
N ALA A 182 -15.73 -26.45 8.86
CA ALA A 182 -16.62 -26.13 9.98
C ALA A 182 -18.11 -26.41 9.69
N SER A 183 -18.56 -26.33 8.44
CA SER A 183 -19.92 -26.69 8.01
C SER A 183 -20.09 -28.17 7.65
N HIS A 184 -18.99 -28.92 7.50
CA HIS A 184 -18.94 -30.28 6.95
C HIS A 184 -19.49 -30.37 5.50
N GLU A 185 -19.27 -29.31 4.72
CA GLU A 185 -19.59 -29.26 3.28
C GLU A 185 -18.42 -29.74 2.42
N ASP A 186 -18.69 -29.96 1.12
CA ASP A 186 -17.66 -30.30 0.14
C ASP A 186 -16.56 -29.22 0.03
N PRO A 187 -15.34 -29.56 -0.43
CA PRO A 187 -14.28 -28.58 -0.65
C PRO A 187 -14.70 -27.48 -1.63
N PRO A 188 -14.37 -26.20 -1.36
CA PRO A 188 -14.83 -25.07 -2.17
C PRO A 188 -14.34 -25.14 -3.61
N GLY A 189 -15.25 -24.91 -4.55
CA GLY A 189 -14.99 -24.94 -5.98
C GLY A 189 -14.56 -23.59 -6.58
N ALA A 190 -14.39 -23.57 -7.90
CA ALA A 190 -14.20 -22.31 -8.65
C ALA A 190 -15.43 -21.39 -8.49
N ASP A 191 -16.62 -21.98 -8.39
CA ASP A 191 -17.90 -21.28 -8.23
C ASP A 191 -18.05 -20.61 -6.85
N ASP A 192 -17.39 -21.13 -5.81
CA ASP A 192 -17.30 -20.47 -4.49
C ASP A 192 -16.17 -19.42 -4.45
N PHE A 193 -15.09 -19.67 -5.20
CA PHE A 193 -13.87 -18.85 -5.19
C PHE A 193 -14.01 -17.54 -5.99
N LEU A 194 -14.44 -17.63 -7.25
CA LEU A 194 -14.43 -16.50 -8.17
C LEU A 194 -15.31 -15.33 -7.69
N PRO A 195 -16.54 -15.54 -7.17
CA PRO A 195 -17.36 -14.43 -6.69
C PRO A 195 -16.77 -13.74 -5.46
N VAL A 196 -16.12 -14.49 -4.56
CA VAL A 196 -15.38 -13.91 -3.43
C VAL A 196 -14.17 -13.12 -3.90
N LEU A 197 -13.46 -13.57 -4.96
CA LEU A 197 -12.37 -12.80 -5.58
C LEU A 197 -12.87 -11.49 -6.21
N ILE A 198 -14.04 -11.51 -6.87
CA ILE A 198 -14.71 -10.30 -7.39
C ILE A 198 -15.03 -9.33 -6.24
N TYR A 199 -15.72 -9.81 -5.20
CA TYR A 199 -16.09 -8.99 -4.03
C TYR A 199 -14.87 -8.39 -3.32
N VAL A 200 -13.84 -9.19 -3.06
CA VAL A 200 -12.57 -8.73 -2.46
C VAL A 200 -11.88 -7.71 -3.34
N THR A 201 -11.86 -7.88 -4.65
CA THR A 201 -11.23 -6.92 -5.58
C THR A 201 -11.97 -5.58 -5.59
N ILE A 202 -13.31 -5.60 -5.63
CA ILE A 202 -14.13 -4.38 -5.60
C ILE A 202 -13.98 -3.64 -4.26
N LYS A 203 -13.98 -4.36 -3.12
CA LYS A 203 -13.77 -3.74 -1.79
C LYS A 203 -12.33 -3.31 -1.54
N ALA A 204 -11.34 -3.90 -2.22
CA ALA A 204 -9.94 -3.51 -2.13
C ALA A 204 -9.62 -2.25 -2.95
N ASN A 205 -10.27 -2.07 -4.10
CA ASN A 205 -10.01 -1.04 -5.11
C ASN A 205 -8.51 -0.68 -5.29
N PRO A 206 -7.66 -1.64 -5.71
CA PRO A 206 -6.24 -1.40 -5.94
C PRO A 206 -6.04 -0.35 -7.06
N PRO A 207 -5.31 0.75 -6.82
CA PRO A 207 -5.11 1.76 -7.86
C PRO A 207 -4.34 1.21 -9.07
N GLN A 208 -4.63 1.72 -10.26
CA GLN A 208 -3.98 1.33 -11.52
C GLN A 208 -4.09 -0.18 -11.82
N LEU A 209 -5.26 -0.78 -11.59
CA LEU A 209 -5.45 -2.22 -11.69
C LEU A 209 -5.21 -2.75 -13.12
N HIS A 210 -5.64 -2.02 -14.14
CA HIS A 210 -5.51 -2.42 -15.54
C HIS A 210 -4.03 -2.43 -15.96
N SER A 211 -3.31 -1.34 -15.70
CA SER A 211 -1.86 -1.27 -15.93
C SER A 211 -1.10 -2.34 -15.16
N ASN A 212 -1.52 -2.70 -13.95
CA ASN A 212 -0.90 -3.79 -13.19
C ASN A 212 -1.03 -5.15 -13.87
N LEU A 213 -2.22 -5.49 -14.38
CA LEU A 213 -2.49 -6.78 -15.00
C LEU A 213 -1.82 -6.88 -16.37
N LEU A 214 -1.95 -5.85 -17.22
CA LEU A 214 -1.20 -5.77 -18.48
C LEU A 214 0.32 -5.84 -18.26
N TYR A 215 0.85 -5.20 -17.23
CA TYR A 215 2.27 -5.23 -16.91
C TYR A 215 2.75 -6.62 -16.47
N ILE A 216 1.99 -7.33 -15.63
CA ILE A 216 2.30 -8.72 -15.27
C ILE A 216 2.27 -9.60 -16.53
N GLN A 217 1.22 -9.51 -17.34
CA GLN A 217 1.05 -10.30 -18.56
C GLN A 217 2.16 -10.07 -19.59
N ARG A 218 2.59 -8.81 -19.79
CA ARG A 218 3.65 -8.43 -20.73
C ARG A 218 5.05 -8.81 -20.22
N TYR A 219 5.35 -8.62 -18.93
CA TYR A 219 6.73 -8.62 -18.42
C TYR A 219 7.09 -9.70 -17.40
N ARG A 220 6.15 -10.49 -16.87
CA ARG A 220 6.48 -11.70 -16.11
C ARG A 220 7.12 -12.73 -17.04
N SER A 221 8.22 -13.35 -16.62
CA SER A 221 8.88 -14.42 -17.38
C SER A 221 7.88 -15.52 -17.78
N GLN A 222 7.68 -15.72 -19.09
CA GLN A 222 6.62 -16.61 -19.63
C GLN A 222 6.76 -18.06 -19.15
N SER A 223 7.99 -18.57 -18.96
CA SER A 223 8.25 -19.91 -18.42
C SER A 223 7.72 -20.12 -16.98
N ARG A 224 7.48 -19.03 -16.24
CA ARG A 224 6.99 -19.04 -14.86
C ARG A 224 5.54 -18.56 -14.71
N LEU A 225 4.85 -18.22 -15.79
CA LEU A 225 3.42 -17.87 -15.81
C LEU A 225 2.60 -19.08 -16.30
N VAL A 226 2.71 -20.19 -15.55
CA VAL A 226 2.16 -21.51 -15.92
C VAL A 226 1.48 -22.18 -14.72
N SER A 227 0.74 -23.27 -14.96
CA SER A 227 0.09 -24.09 -13.91
C SER A 227 -0.83 -23.24 -13.00
N GLU A 228 -0.90 -23.55 -11.69
CA GLU A 228 -1.67 -22.83 -10.67
C GLU A 228 -1.50 -21.30 -10.74
N VAL A 229 -0.29 -20.80 -11.00
CA VAL A 229 0.00 -19.36 -11.11
C VAL A 229 -0.75 -18.75 -12.30
N SER A 230 -0.77 -19.43 -13.44
CA SER A 230 -1.56 -19.01 -14.62
C SER A 230 -3.07 -19.14 -14.41
N TYR A 231 -3.52 -20.10 -13.60
CA TYR A 231 -4.94 -20.26 -13.25
C TYR A 231 -5.44 -19.08 -12.42
N TYR A 232 -4.78 -18.72 -11.31
CA TYR A 232 -5.21 -17.57 -10.51
C TYR A 232 -5.07 -16.24 -11.27
N PHE A 233 -4.03 -16.08 -12.10
CA PHE A 233 -3.88 -14.88 -12.91
C PHE A 233 -5.00 -14.75 -13.95
N THR A 234 -5.36 -15.85 -14.65
CA THR A 234 -6.51 -15.89 -15.57
C THR A 234 -7.83 -15.58 -14.84
N ASN A 235 -8.05 -16.14 -13.64
CA ASN A 235 -9.23 -15.78 -12.83
C ASN A 235 -9.27 -14.28 -12.52
N PHE A 236 -8.12 -13.66 -12.23
CA PHE A 236 -8.04 -12.24 -11.94
C PHE A 236 -8.32 -11.36 -13.17
N LEU A 237 -7.87 -11.76 -14.36
CA LEU A 237 -8.27 -11.13 -15.63
C LEU A 237 -9.79 -11.27 -15.89
N SER A 238 -10.39 -12.41 -15.50
CA SER A 238 -11.86 -12.57 -15.53
C SER A 238 -12.57 -11.63 -14.55
N VAL A 239 -11.99 -11.35 -13.38
CA VAL A 239 -12.54 -10.37 -12.42
C VAL A 239 -12.49 -8.95 -12.98
N GLU A 240 -11.37 -8.53 -13.58
CA GLU A 240 -11.26 -7.25 -14.28
C GLU A 240 -12.32 -7.13 -15.38
N SER A 241 -12.42 -8.13 -16.26
CA SER A 241 -13.40 -8.17 -17.35
C SER A 241 -14.85 -8.17 -16.84
N PHE A 242 -15.14 -8.88 -15.74
CA PHE A 242 -16.46 -8.81 -15.09
C PHE A 242 -16.76 -7.40 -14.59
N ILE A 243 -15.84 -6.76 -13.86
CA ILE A 243 -16.03 -5.39 -13.36
C ILE A 243 -16.23 -4.41 -14.52
N TRP A 244 -15.45 -4.52 -15.61
CA TRP A 244 -15.59 -3.68 -16.79
C TRP A 244 -16.99 -3.78 -17.40
N ASN A 245 -17.53 -5.00 -17.50
CA ASN A 245 -18.83 -5.28 -18.13
C ASN A 245 -20.03 -5.33 -17.16
N VAL A 246 -19.83 -5.15 -15.85
CA VAL A 246 -20.92 -5.29 -14.85
C VAL A 246 -22.06 -4.29 -15.09
N ASP A 247 -23.28 -4.80 -14.99
CA ASP A 247 -24.58 -4.19 -15.23
C ASP A 247 -25.59 -4.61 -14.14
N ALA A 248 -26.89 -4.28 -14.28
CA ALA A 248 -27.89 -4.67 -13.30
C ALA A 248 -28.17 -6.20 -13.28
N ALA A 249 -28.18 -6.84 -14.45
CA ALA A 249 -28.50 -8.25 -14.60
C ALA A 249 -27.42 -9.16 -13.97
N SER A 250 -26.15 -8.83 -14.15
CA SER A 250 -24.99 -9.52 -13.58
C SER A 250 -24.85 -9.38 -12.05
N LEU A 251 -25.65 -8.51 -11.41
CA LEU A 251 -25.75 -8.36 -9.96
C LEU A 251 -27.13 -8.76 -9.41
N SER A 252 -27.97 -9.40 -10.24
CA SER A 252 -29.34 -9.83 -9.92
C SER A 252 -30.23 -8.72 -9.36
N MET A 253 -30.24 -7.54 -9.99
CA MET A 253 -31.11 -6.42 -9.62
C MET A 253 -31.77 -5.73 -10.83
N ASP A 254 -32.82 -4.94 -10.58
CA ASP A 254 -33.50 -4.16 -11.62
C ASP A 254 -32.64 -2.98 -12.09
N GLU A 255 -32.71 -2.65 -13.39
CA GLU A 255 -31.93 -1.57 -14.01
C GLU A 255 -32.21 -0.20 -13.34
N GLU A 256 -33.46 0.09 -13.00
CA GLU A 256 -33.82 1.31 -12.25
C GLU A 256 -33.18 1.34 -10.85
N GLU A 257 -33.02 0.19 -10.20
CA GLU A 257 -32.38 0.10 -8.89
C GLU A 257 -30.85 0.26 -9.00
N PHE A 258 -30.24 -0.36 -10.02
CA PHE A 258 -28.82 -0.25 -10.32
C PHE A 258 -28.41 1.19 -10.64
N GLN A 259 -29.11 1.85 -11.57
CA GLN A 259 -28.80 3.25 -11.93
C GLN A 259 -29.01 4.20 -10.74
N LYS A 260 -30.05 3.98 -9.94
CA LYS A 260 -30.29 4.74 -8.70
C LYS A 260 -29.18 4.52 -7.65
N LYS A 261 -28.67 3.30 -7.49
CA LYS A 261 -27.53 2.99 -6.61
C LYS A 261 -26.23 3.64 -7.11
N MET A 262 -25.95 3.54 -8.42
CA MET A 262 -24.79 4.17 -9.06
C MET A 262 -24.80 5.69 -8.91
N GLU A 263 -25.95 6.35 -9.13
CA GLU A 263 -26.06 7.81 -8.97
C GLU A 263 -25.99 8.24 -7.50
N SER A 264 -26.62 7.49 -6.59
CA SER A 264 -26.48 7.69 -5.14
C SER A 264 -25.02 7.56 -4.68
N ALA A 265 -24.26 6.62 -5.27
CA ALA A 265 -22.83 6.47 -5.02
C ALA A 265 -22.00 7.65 -5.57
N ARG A 266 -22.31 8.17 -6.77
CA ARG A 266 -21.66 9.37 -7.32
C ARG A 266 -21.86 10.57 -6.40
N VAL A 267 -23.11 10.85 -6.03
CA VAL A 267 -23.46 11.97 -5.15
C VAL A 267 -22.79 11.83 -3.77
N HIS A 268 -22.70 10.61 -3.22
CA HIS A 268 -21.99 10.36 -1.97
C HIS A 268 -20.49 10.71 -2.06
N ILE A 269 -19.80 10.25 -3.12
CA ILE A 269 -18.36 10.52 -3.32
C ILE A 269 -18.09 12.01 -3.58
N LEU A 270 -18.89 12.66 -4.45
CA LEU A 270 -18.80 14.10 -4.71
C LEU A 270 -19.08 14.94 -3.45
N GLY A 271 -20.05 14.52 -2.64
CA GLY A 271 -20.36 15.13 -1.34
C GLY A 271 -19.24 15.01 -0.31
N LEU A 272 -18.48 13.90 -0.32
CA LEU A 272 -17.29 13.74 0.52
C LEU A 272 -16.13 14.64 0.06
N SER A 273 -15.96 14.84 -1.24
CA SER A 273 -14.93 15.72 -1.81
C SER A 273 -15.17 17.20 -1.48
N THR A 274 -16.37 17.71 -1.72
CA THR A 274 -16.71 19.13 -1.45
C THR A 274 -16.67 19.48 0.04
N ASN A 275 -16.98 18.54 0.94
CA ASN A 275 -16.80 18.71 2.38
C ASN A 275 -15.31 18.79 2.79
N ARG A 276 -14.42 18.00 2.16
CA ARG A 276 -12.97 18.08 2.40
C ARG A 276 -12.38 19.43 1.99
N GLU A 277 -12.81 19.98 0.86
CA GLU A 277 -12.38 21.30 0.39
C GLU A 277 -12.92 22.42 1.29
N SER A 278 -14.17 22.31 1.75
CA SER A 278 -14.77 23.25 2.70
C SER A 278 -14.01 23.29 4.03
N GLN A 279 -13.61 22.12 4.56
CA GLN A 279 -12.80 22.03 5.79
C GLN A 279 -11.38 22.61 5.63
N ARG A 280 -10.72 22.36 4.48
CA ARG A 280 -9.45 23.02 4.12
C ARG A 280 -9.56 24.54 4.00
N THR A 281 -10.73 25.05 3.62
CA THR A 281 -10.97 26.49 3.47
C THR A 281 -11.21 27.16 4.83
N GLN A 282 -11.91 26.49 5.75
CA GLN A 282 -12.15 27.00 7.11
C GLN A 282 -10.87 27.07 7.96
N THR A 283 -9.97 26.08 7.86
CA THR A 283 -8.70 26.07 8.62
C THR A 283 -7.79 27.28 8.31
N ASN A 284 -7.92 27.87 7.11
CA ASN A 284 -7.19 29.07 6.71
C ASN A 284 -7.85 30.40 7.15
N GLN A 285 -9.07 30.38 7.71
CA GLN A 285 -9.76 31.60 8.15
C GLN A 285 -9.67 31.85 9.67
N GLU A 286 -9.49 30.82 10.49
CA GLU A 286 -9.48 30.95 11.95
C GLU A 286 -8.19 31.58 12.54
N GLN A 287 -7.10 31.69 11.75
CA GLN A 287 -5.83 32.28 12.24
C GLN A 287 -5.73 33.82 12.14
N ASN A 288 -6.70 34.53 11.55
CA ASN A 288 -6.57 35.98 11.27
C ASN A 288 -7.68 36.84 11.91
N GLY A 289 -8.06 36.51 13.15
CA GLY A 289 -9.32 37.01 13.75
C GLY A 289 -9.29 37.54 15.19
N GLN A 290 -8.13 37.83 15.81
CA GLN A 290 -8.15 38.28 17.22
C GLN A 290 -6.94 39.13 17.71
N ILE A 291 -6.88 40.42 17.35
CA ILE A 291 -6.37 41.49 18.24
C ILE A 291 -7.37 42.65 18.15
N VAL A 292 -7.83 43.16 19.29
CA VAL A 292 -8.89 44.19 19.39
C VAL A 292 -8.28 45.56 19.71
N ASP A 293 -8.78 46.60 19.04
CA ASP A 293 -8.32 47.99 19.20
C ASP A 293 -8.98 48.70 20.40
N SER A 294 -8.20 48.96 21.46
CA SER A 294 -8.34 50.10 22.39
C SER A 294 -7.29 50.04 23.50
N PHE A 295 -6.54 51.13 23.73
CA PHE A 295 -6.81 52.07 24.84
C PHE A 295 -5.84 53.27 24.86
N ARG A 296 -6.33 54.39 25.43
CA ARG A 296 -5.72 55.73 25.39
C ARG A 296 -4.37 55.87 26.11
N ASN A 297 -3.51 56.70 25.53
CA ASN A 297 -2.41 57.44 26.20
C ASN A 297 -2.99 58.46 27.21
N PRO A 298 -2.35 58.73 28.37
CA PRO A 298 -1.43 59.89 28.45
C PRO A 298 -0.24 59.75 29.42
N GLY A 299 0.87 60.46 29.19
CA GLY A 299 1.89 60.69 30.23
C GLY A 299 3.25 61.20 29.76
N THR A 300 3.57 62.47 30.03
CA THR A 300 4.88 63.08 29.79
C THR A 300 5.98 62.51 30.68
N HIS A 301 7.22 62.35 30.19
CA HIS A 301 8.35 63.23 30.59
C HIS A 301 9.65 62.96 29.80
N THR A 302 10.49 64.00 29.72
CA THR A 302 11.74 64.08 28.95
C THR A 302 12.95 63.59 29.75
N ILE A 303 13.96 63.02 29.09
CA ILE A 303 15.40 63.32 29.29
C ILE A 303 16.20 62.81 28.07
N THR A 304 17.34 63.45 27.79
CA THR A 304 18.19 63.27 26.59
C THR A 304 19.54 62.63 26.93
N ARG A 305 20.41 62.50 25.89
CA ARG A 305 21.89 62.29 25.89
C ARG A 305 22.34 60.82 25.74
N GLU A 306 23.44 60.50 25.03
CA GLU A 306 24.29 61.25 24.06
C GLU A 306 25.10 60.24 23.18
N TYR A 307 25.79 60.76 22.15
CA TYR A 307 26.80 60.15 21.23
C TYR A 307 27.46 58.81 21.63
N SER A 308 27.85 57.93 20.69
CA SER A 308 28.89 58.19 19.65
C SER A 308 28.89 57.22 18.45
N ASP A 309 29.60 57.61 17.38
CA ASP A 309 29.55 57.06 16.00
C ASP A 309 30.61 55.98 15.62
N PRO A 310 30.51 55.33 14.43
CA PRO A 310 31.36 54.22 13.96
C PRO A 310 32.61 54.67 13.13
N PRO A 311 33.34 53.76 12.45
CA PRO A 311 33.00 53.42 11.05
C PRO A 311 33.09 51.90 10.70
N GLN A 312 32.50 51.29 9.66
CA GLN A 312 32.00 51.61 8.28
C GLN A 312 32.90 51.10 7.12
N MET A 313 32.34 51.12 5.89
CA MET A 313 32.92 50.72 4.57
C MET A 313 33.07 49.20 4.36
N HIS A 314 32.73 48.51 3.25
CA HIS A 314 31.91 48.70 2.02
C HIS A 314 31.70 47.25 1.46
N GLU A 315 30.76 46.83 0.60
CA GLU A 315 29.60 47.36 -0.17
C GLU A 315 28.59 46.17 -0.35
N GLY A 316 27.52 46.09 -1.15
CA GLY A 316 26.99 46.86 -2.30
C GLY A 316 27.16 46.10 -3.65
N SER A 317 26.18 45.98 -4.57
CA SER A 317 24.72 46.24 -4.52
C SER A 317 24.03 45.74 -5.82
N ASN A 318 22.73 45.37 -5.77
CA ASN A 318 21.78 45.16 -6.92
C ASN A 318 22.01 43.93 -7.85
N ASP A 319 21.02 43.32 -8.53
CA ASP A 319 19.54 43.20 -8.38
C ASP A 319 18.98 42.08 -9.32
N LEU A 320 17.65 41.81 -9.23
CA LEU A 320 16.76 41.08 -10.17
C LEU A 320 16.52 39.55 -9.99
N GLU A 321 15.39 39.24 -9.33
CA GLU A 321 14.28 38.36 -9.75
C GLU A 321 14.52 36.98 -10.43
N GLN A 322 14.02 35.90 -9.82
CA GLN A 322 12.90 35.11 -10.36
C GLN A 322 12.27 34.14 -9.33
N ASP A 323 11.02 33.71 -9.60
CA ASP A 323 10.11 33.01 -8.68
C ASP A 323 10.55 31.62 -8.17
N GLN A 324 9.98 31.21 -7.02
CA GLN A 324 9.84 29.80 -6.64
C GLN A 324 8.37 29.45 -6.33
N PRO A 325 7.85 28.31 -6.83
CA PRO A 325 6.49 27.85 -6.56
C PRO A 325 6.36 27.16 -5.18
N THR A 326 5.12 26.96 -4.75
CA THR A 326 4.74 26.57 -3.39
C THR A 326 4.76 25.06 -3.11
N THR A 327 4.61 24.73 -1.81
CA THR A 327 4.14 23.44 -1.26
C THR A 327 4.98 22.19 -1.55
N ALA A 328 5.84 21.84 -0.58
CA ALA A 328 6.19 20.45 -0.29
C ALA A 328 5.36 19.96 0.92
N GLU A 329 4.75 18.78 0.82
CA GLU A 329 3.90 18.23 1.89
C GLU A 329 4.72 17.86 3.14
N SER A 330 4.15 18.08 4.32
CA SER A 330 4.79 17.73 5.60
C SER A 330 4.87 16.22 5.78
N SER A 331 6.09 15.68 5.88
CA SER A 331 6.33 14.27 6.20
C SER A 331 5.65 13.87 7.52
N ILE A 332 5.16 12.63 7.59
CA ILE A 332 4.45 12.09 8.78
C ILE A 332 5.30 12.27 10.04
N SER A 333 6.61 11.98 9.96
CA SER A 333 7.59 12.20 11.03
C SER A 333 7.64 13.65 11.56
N ARG A 334 7.38 14.68 10.74
CA ARG A 334 7.28 16.06 11.22
C ARG A 334 5.99 16.33 11.98
N LEU A 335 4.88 15.69 11.60
CA LEU A 335 3.61 15.80 12.32
C LEU A 335 3.66 15.04 13.65
N GLU A 336 4.34 13.90 13.69
CA GLU A 336 4.63 13.14 14.92
C GLU A 336 5.53 13.95 15.88
N GLU A 337 6.61 14.55 15.37
CA GLU A 337 7.51 15.44 16.13
C GLU A 337 6.77 16.68 16.66
N GLN A 338 5.96 17.34 15.82
CA GLN A 338 5.14 18.48 16.23
C GLN A 338 4.10 18.09 17.30
N GLY A 339 3.40 16.97 17.13
CA GLY A 339 2.43 16.46 18.10
C GLY A 339 3.06 16.10 19.46
N ALA A 340 4.25 15.49 19.44
CA ALA A 340 5.02 15.22 20.66
C ALA A 340 5.43 16.51 21.38
N VAL A 341 5.93 17.51 20.64
CA VAL A 341 6.29 18.82 21.19
C VAL A 341 5.07 19.59 21.72
N GLU A 342 3.89 19.43 21.11
CA GLU A 342 2.64 20.03 21.58
C GLU A 342 2.17 19.40 22.91
N LEU A 343 2.12 18.05 22.97
CA LEU A 343 1.67 17.31 24.14
C LEU A 343 2.61 17.44 25.36
N LEU A 344 3.88 17.78 25.13
CA LEU A 344 4.84 18.09 26.19
C LEU A 344 4.69 19.49 26.80
N LYS A 345 3.95 20.42 26.15
CA LYS A 345 3.64 21.75 26.71
C LYS A 345 2.54 21.69 27.77
N ASP A 346 1.64 20.70 27.71
CA ASP A 346 0.65 20.48 28.76
C ASP A 346 1.30 19.80 29.97
N ALA A 347 1.40 20.56 31.06
CA ALA A 347 1.95 20.13 32.34
C ALA A 347 1.18 18.98 33.00
N GLN A 348 -0.07 18.70 32.59
CA GLN A 348 -0.81 17.51 33.02
C GLN A 348 -0.46 16.30 32.17
N CYS A 349 -0.50 16.40 30.83
CA CYS A 349 -0.10 15.31 29.92
C CYS A 349 1.34 14.83 30.17
N SER A 350 2.28 15.76 30.35
CA SER A 350 3.69 15.46 30.67
C SER A 350 3.85 14.49 31.86
N LYS A 351 2.93 14.52 32.82
CA LYS A 351 2.95 13.67 34.02
C LYS A 351 2.48 12.23 33.77
N TYR A 352 1.65 12.00 32.75
CA TYR A 352 1.18 10.66 32.36
C TYR A 352 2.15 9.95 31.41
N PHE A 353 2.77 10.69 30.48
CA PHE A 353 3.70 10.10 29.52
C PHE A 353 5.09 9.74 30.11
N GLN A 354 5.42 10.22 31.31
CA GLN A 354 6.61 9.79 32.06
C GLN A 354 6.66 8.28 32.35
N GLU A 355 5.52 7.59 32.41
CA GLU A 355 5.48 6.12 32.57
C GLU A 355 5.81 5.36 31.26
N PHE A 356 5.86 6.05 30.12
CA PHE A 356 6.05 5.47 28.78
C PHE A 356 7.24 6.12 28.04
N PRO A 357 8.48 6.03 28.55
CA PRO A 357 9.63 6.77 28.04
C PRO A 357 10.03 6.48 26.59
N TYR A 358 9.55 5.37 26.01
CA TYR A 358 9.82 4.98 24.62
C TYR A 358 8.68 5.32 23.64
N PHE A 359 7.61 6.01 24.09
CA PHE A 359 6.40 6.24 23.29
C PHE A 359 6.62 7.08 22.02
N TYR A 360 7.64 7.94 22.00
CA TYR A 360 8.05 8.76 20.85
C TYR A 360 9.45 8.40 20.32
N ALA A 361 10.02 7.23 20.70
CA ALA A 361 11.37 6.84 20.30
C ALA A 361 11.38 6.14 18.93
N ASN A 362 12.22 6.60 18.01
CA ASN A 362 12.41 5.99 16.70
C ASN A 362 13.41 4.83 16.76
N ALA A 363 13.45 4.02 15.70
CA ALA A 363 14.40 2.90 15.59
C ALA A 363 15.89 3.33 15.61
N GLY A 364 16.20 4.61 15.37
CA GLY A 364 17.55 5.18 15.50
C GLY A 364 17.90 5.71 16.90
N ASP A 365 16.90 5.90 17.77
CA ASP A 365 17.06 6.48 19.11
C ASP A 365 17.31 5.42 20.19
N LEU A 366 17.21 4.13 19.83
CA LEU A 366 17.28 2.99 20.74
C LEU A 366 18.68 2.35 20.74
N THR A 367 19.28 2.21 21.92
CA THR A 367 20.49 1.39 22.08
C THR A 367 20.15 -0.09 22.25
N VAL A 368 21.15 -0.97 22.09
CA VAL A 368 20.97 -2.42 22.29
C VAL A 368 20.52 -2.75 23.73
N ASP A 369 20.96 -1.98 24.72
CA ASP A 369 20.58 -2.15 26.14
C ASP A 369 19.14 -1.68 26.42
N ASP A 370 18.60 -0.75 25.63
CA ASP A 370 17.22 -0.27 25.75
C ASP A 370 16.20 -1.29 25.23
N VAL A 371 16.58 -2.20 24.33
CA VAL A 371 15.67 -3.22 23.75
C VAL A 371 15.00 -4.07 24.84
N HIS A 372 15.74 -4.44 25.89
CA HIS A 372 15.17 -5.19 27.03
C HIS A 372 14.14 -4.33 27.79
N ARG A 373 14.42 -3.05 28.00
CA ARG A 373 13.55 -2.12 28.76
C ARG A 373 12.27 -1.79 27.99
N LEU A 374 12.39 -1.56 26.68
CA LEU A 374 11.28 -1.40 25.75
C LEU A 374 10.35 -2.63 25.77
N LEU A 375 10.91 -3.83 25.74
CA LEU A 375 10.16 -5.08 25.81
C LEU A 375 9.49 -5.28 27.19
N ASP A 376 10.18 -4.90 28.27
CA ASP A 376 9.65 -4.65 29.63
C ASP A 376 8.34 -3.81 29.63
N SER A 377 8.42 -2.59 29.09
CA SER A 377 7.29 -1.67 29.03
C SER A 377 6.16 -2.18 28.13
N TYR A 378 6.47 -2.78 26.98
CA TYR A 378 5.48 -3.36 26.09
C TYR A 378 4.69 -4.50 26.76
N LYS A 379 5.36 -5.46 27.41
CA LYS A 379 4.70 -6.55 28.16
C LYS A 379 3.77 -6.00 29.25
N ARG A 380 4.19 -4.95 29.96
CA ARG A 380 3.37 -4.27 30.99
C ARG A 380 2.14 -3.59 30.38
N LEU A 381 2.30 -2.87 29.28
CA LEU A 381 1.20 -2.22 28.55
C LEU A 381 0.16 -3.24 28.09
N VAL A 382 0.60 -4.33 27.45
CA VAL A 382 -0.29 -5.42 26.99
C VAL A 382 -1.01 -6.08 28.17
N LEU A 383 -0.31 -6.35 29.27
CA LEU A 383 -0.93 -6.92 30.47
C LEU A 383 -1.99 -5.99 31.07
N MET A 384 -1.69 -4.69 31.21
CA MET A 384 -2.65 -3.70 31.70
C MET A 384 -3.87 -3.56 30.76
N TYR A 385 -3.65 -3.56 29.44
CA TYR A 385 -4.74 -3.53 28.46
C TYR A 385 -5.64 -4.77 28.56
N VAL A 386 -5.07 -5.97 28.61
CA VAL A 386 -5.81 -7.24 28.70
C VAL A 386 -6.56 -7.37 30.04
N THR A 387 -5.96 -6.95 31.16
CA THR A 387 -6.67 -6.92 32.46
C THR A 387 -7.81 -5.89 32.45
N ARG A 388 -7.59 -4.71 31.86
CA ARG A 388 -8.58 -3.63 31.80
C ARG A 388 -9.73 -3.91 30.82
N SER A 389 -9.49 -4.66 29.75
CA SER A 389 -10.57 -5.09 28.84
C SER A 389 -11.42 -6.19 29.47
N ARG A 390 -10.81 -7.20 30.11
CA ARG A 390 -11.53 -8.30 30.79
C ARG A 390 -12.31 -7.82 32.02
N GLY A 391 -11.75 -6.92 32.82
CA GLY A 391 -12.48 -6.28 33.92
C GLY A 391 -13.68 -5.44 33.46
N ARG A 392 -13.67 -4.94 32.21
CA ARG A 392 -14.77 -4.18 31.62
C ARG A 392 -15.89 -5.07 31.06
N THR A 393 -15.62 -6.34 30.76
CA THR A 393 -16.65 -7.32 30.37
C THR A 393 -17.39 -7.93 31.56
N GLU A 394 -16.78 -8.04 32.74
CA GLU A 394 -17.45 -8.58 33.94
C GLU A 394 -18.33 -7.53 34.64
N GLY A 395 -17.93 -6.25 34.60
CA GLY A 395 -18.67 -5.15 35.24
C GLY A 395 -19.97 -4.72 34.56
N SER A 396 -20.35 -5.32 33.42
CA SER A 396 -21.53 -4.90 32.64
C SER A 396 -22.72 -5.87 32.72
N SER A 397 -22.63 -6.91 33.57
CA SER A 397 -23.57 -8.05 33.57
C SER A 397 -24.47 -8.14 34.81
N ASN A 398 -24.43 -7.16 35.72
CA ASN A 398 -24.96 -7.31 37.08
C ASN A 398 -25.77 -6.10 37.61
N THR A 399 -26.60 -5.48 36.77
CA THR A 399 -27.60 -4.46 37.18
C THR A 399 -28.88 -4.56 36.36
N ASN A 400 -29.72 -5.60 36.59
CA ASN A 400 -31.13 -5.62 36.16
C ASN A 400 -31.98 -6.79 36.73
N THR A 401 -31.97 -7.01 38.06
CA THR A 401 -32.96 -7.86 38.74
C THR A 401 -33.22 -7.40 40.19
N GLU A 402 -34.14 -6.47 40.39
CA GLU A 402 -34.88 -6.29 41.65
C GLU A 402 -36.12 -5.41 41.41
N SER A 403 -37.19 -5.62 42.19
CA SER A 403 -38.51 -4.91 42.13
C SER A 403 -39.57 -5.44 41.14
N GLU A 404 -40.14 -6.62 41.39
CA GLU A 404 -41.60 -6.84 41.37
C GLU A 404 -41.98 -8.25 41.85
N ASP A 405 -42.24 -8.39 43.16
CA ASP A 405 -43.49 -8.96 43.70
C ASP A 405 -43.58 -8.66 45.21
N GLY A 406 -44.79 -8.52 45.77
CA GLY A 406 -44.96 -8.42 47.23
C GLY A 406 -46.05 -7.49 47.77
N ARG A 407 -47.33 -7.80 47.52
CA ARG A 407 -48.40 -7.69 48.54
C ARG A 407 -49.71 -8.39 48.19
#